data_AF-A0A3M5BZT9-F1
#
_entry.id   AF-A0A3M5BZT9-F1
#
_cell.length_a   1.000
_cell.length_b   1.000
_cell.length_c   1.000
_cell.angle_alpha   90.00
_cell.angle_beta   90.00
_cell.angle_gamma   90.00
#
_symmetry.space_group_name_H-M   'P 1'
#
loop_
_entity.id
_entity.type
_entity.pdbx_description
1 polymer ?
#
loop_
_entity_poly.entity_id
_entity_poly.type
_entity_poly.pdbx_seq_one_letter_code
_entity_poly.pdbx_strand_id
1 'polypeptide(L)'
;MSEKDKQDSQEIGPAGEKLQKVLARIGVGSRRDVEAWITQGRIKVNGKDATLGQRVDLHDAISVDGRLIKREEAAETVRRVIMYNKPDGEICTRDDPEGQ
;
A
#
# COMPACT_ATOMS: atom_id res chain seq x y z
N MET A 1 30.39 24.34 -18.96
CA MET A 1 31.22 23.32 -19.63
C MET A 1 32.00 22.61 -18.53
N SER A 2 31.88 21.32 -18.26
CA SER A 2 31.07 20.24 -18.81
C SER A 2 31.23 19.08 -17.83
N GLU A 3 30.14 18.34 -17.64
CA GLU A 3 30.10 16.88 -17.47
C GLU A 3 31.11 16.22 -16.52
N LYS A 4 30.58 15.63 -15.44
CA LYS A 4 30.90 14.23 -15.11
C LYS A 4 29.77 13.59 -14.31
N ASP A 5 28.96 12.89 -15.09
CA ASP A 5 28.12 11.76 -14.78
C ASP A 5 28.71 10.72 -13.81
N LYS A 6 27.78 10.09 -13.07
CA LYS A 6 27.77 8.71 -12.54
C LYS A 6 28.77 8.42 -11.41
N GLN A 7 28.43 7.70 -10.34
CA GLN A 7 27.54 6.54 -10.21
C GLN A 7 27.36 6.29 -8.71
N ASP A 8 26.14 5.98 -8.23
CA ASP A 8 26.00 5.06 -7.10
C ASP A 8 24.96 4.03 -7.48
N SER A 9 25.47 2.94 -8.07
CA SER A 9 24.72 1.74 -8.39
C SER A 9 24.60 0.93 -7.11
N GLN A 10 23.53 1.11 -6.35
CA GLN A 10 23.19 0.16 -5.29
C GLN A 10 22.37 -0.98 -5.89
N GLU A 11 22.96 -2.17 -5.89
CA GLU A 11 22.22 -3.42 -6.12
C GLU A 11 21.26 -3.63 -4.95
N ILE A 12 19.98 -3.33 -5.17
CA ILE A 12 18.91 -3.47 -4.19
C ILE A 12 18.14 -4.74 -4.55
N GLY A 13 18.25 -5.80 -3.74
CA GLY A 13 17.35 -6.97 -3.84
C GLY A 13 15.90 -6.49 -3.92
N PRO A 14 15.03 -7.12 -4.74
CA PRO A 14 14.00 -6.44 -5.52
C PRO A 14 13.41 -5.20 -4.82
N ALA A 15 14.00 -4.04 -5.13
CA ALA A 15 13.75 -2.77 -4.45
C ALA A 15 12.25 -2.46 -4.41
N GLY A 16 11.76 -2.08 -3.23
CA GLY A 16 10.39 -1.61 -3.06
C GLY A 16 9.41 -2.64 -2.48
N GLU A 17 8.36 -2.11 -1.87
CA GLU A 17 7.27 -2.88 -1.28
C GLU A 17 6.13 -3.03 -2.29
N LYS A 18 5.42 -4.17 -2.24
CA LYS A 18 4.24 -4.38 -3.08
C LYS A 18 3.20 -3.27 -2.86
N LEU A 19 2.69 -2.68 -3.95
CA LEU A 19 1.74 -1.56 -3.90
C LEU A 19 0.54 -1.84 -2.99
N GLN A 20 -0.04 -3.05 -3.07
CA GLN A 20 -1.17 -3.43 -2.22
C GLN A 20 -0.82 -3.52 -0.72
N LYS A 21 0.43 -3.81 -0.37
CA LYS A 21 0.88 -3.84 1.02
C LYS A 21 1.07 -2.42 1.57
N VAL A 22 1.60 -1.52 0.74
CA VAL A 22 1.76 -0.10 1.09
C VAL A 22 0.41 0.54 1.30
N LEU A 23 -0.51 0.41 0.34
CA LEU A 23 -1.86 0.98 0.41
C LEU A 23 -2.70 0.38 1.56
N ALA A 24 -2.55 -0.91 1.85
CA ALA A 24 -3.23 -1.52 2.99
C ALA A 24 -2.69 -1.03 4.35
N ARG A 25 -1.38 -0.72 4.45
CA ARG A 25 -0.78 -0.23 5.70
C ARG A 25 -1.30 1.15 6.09
N ILE A 26 -1.50 2.01 5.10
CA ILE A 26 -2.03 3.37 5.30
C ILE A 26 -3.56 3.41 5.43
N GLY A 27 -4.22 2.25 5.45
CA GLY A 27 -5.67 2.16 5.68
C GLY A 27 -6.54 2.51 4.48
N VAL A 28 -5.97 2.59 3.27
CA VAL A 28 -6.73 2.92 2.05
C VAL A 28 -7.69 1.79 1.64
N GLY A 29 -7.37 0.54 1.97
CA GLY A 29 -8.23 -0.61 1.69
C GLY A 29 -7.60 -1.92 2.14
N SER A 30 -8.30 -3.06 1.99
CA SER A 30 -7.67 -4.36 2.16
C SER A 30 -6.66 -4.62 1.03
N ARG A 31 -5.72 -5.55 1.24
CA ARG A 31 -4.79 -5.94 0.16
C ARG A 31 -5.53 -6.41 -1.09
N ARG A 32 -6.66 -7.11 -0.92
CA ARG A 32 -7.47 -7.63 -2.03
C ARG A 32 -8.27 -6.52 -2.71
N ASP A 33 -8.81 -5.58 -1.93
CA ASP A 33 -9.56 -4.43 -2.48
C ASP A 33 -8.65 -3.59 -3.37
N VAL A 34 -7.41 -3.38 -2.91
CA VAL A 34 -6.41 -2.66 -3.68
C VAL A 34 -6.04 -3.39 -4.97
N GLU A 35 -5.87 -4.72 -4.94
CA GLU A 35 -5.64 -5.51 -6.16
C GLU A 35 -6.80 -5.40 -7.16
N ALA A 36 -8.05 -5.39 -6.66
CA ALA A 36 -9.22 -5.15 -7.49
C ALA A 36 -9.20 -3.74 -8.11
N TRP A 37 -8.83 -2.71 -7.35
CA TRP A 37 -8.74 -1.33 -7.84
C TRP A 37 -7.61 -1.13 -8.85
N ILE A 38 -6.49 -1.85 -8.69
CA ILE A 38 -5.40 -1.89 -9.68
C ILE A 38 -5.93 -2.47 -10.99
N THR A 39 -6.66 -3.58 -10.94
CA THR A 39 -7.26 -4.23 -12.12
C THR A 39 -8.30 -3.34 -12.80
N GLN A 40 -8.99 -2.49 -12.03
CA GLN A 40 -9.94 -1.49 -12.54
C GLN A 40 -9.27 -0.21 -13.06
N GLY A 41 -7.94 -0.06 -12.97
CA GLY A 41 -7.23 1.14 -13.42
C GLY A 41 -7.47 2.39 -12.55
N ARG A 42 -7.96 2.22 -11.32
CA ARG A 42 -8.26 3.32 -10.39
C ARG A 42 -7.03 3.89 -9.69
N ILE A 43 -5.93 3.14 -9.69
CA ILE A 43 -4.70 3.49 -9.01
C ILE A 43 -3.65 3.88 -10.04
N LYS A 44 -2.99 5.02 -9.84
CA LYS A 44 -1.86 5.47 -10.64
C LYS A 44 -0.62 5.62 -9.78
N VAL A 45 0.53 5.23 -10.31
CA VAL A 45 1.85 5.41 -9.71
C VAL A 45 2.66 6.29 -10.66
N ASN A 46 3.17 7.42 -10.16
CA ASN A 46 3.88 8.44 -10.93
C ASN A 46 3.11 8.88 -12.20
N GLY A 47 1.78 8.96 -12.09
CA GLY A 47 0.89 9.34 -13.20
C GLY A 47 0.59 8.24 -14.22
N LYS A 48 1.14 7.03 -14.06
CA LYS A 48 0.86 5.85 -14.93
C LYS A 48 -0.05 4.87 -14.21
N ASP A 49 -0.92 4.17 -14.95
CA ASP A 49 -1.81 3.17 -14.36
C ASP A 49 -1.00 2.05 -13.72
N ALA A 50 -1.40 1.66 -12.51
CA ALA A 50 -0.71 0.65 -11.75
C ALA A 50 -0.96 -0.75 -12.34
N THR A 51 0.00 -1.66 -12.17
CA THR A 51 -0.12 -3.06 -12.58
C THR A 51 -0.13 -4.01 -11.38
N LEU A 52 -0.76 -5.17 -11.53
CA LEU A 52 -0.85 -6.15 -10.44
C LEU A 52 0.55 -6.67 -10.11
N GLY A 53 0.93 -6.60 -8.83
CA GLY A 53 2.27 -7.00 -8.38
C GLY A 53 3.34 -5.93 -8.53
N GLN A 54 2.98 -4.72 -8.99
CA GLN A 54 3.90 -3.58 -9.02
C GLN A 54 4.45 -3.29 -7.63
N ARG A 55 5.77 -3.07 -7.59
CA ARG A 55 6.49 -2.61 -6.40
C ARG A 55 6.66 -1.10 -6.49
N VAL A 56 6.56 -0.45 -5.35
CA VAL A 56 6.71 1.00 -5.21
C VAL A 56 7.72 1.29 -4.11
N ASP A 57 8.52 2.32 -4.33
CA ASP A 57 9.47 2.86 -3.37
C ASP A 57 8.88 4.08 -2.68
N LEU A 58 9.50 4.57 -1.61
CA LEU A 58 9.07 5.72 -0.80
C LEU A 58 8.90 7.00 -1.65
N HIS A 59 9.71 7.16 -2.69
CA HIS A 59 9.71 8.35 -3.55
C HIS A 59 8.60 8.37 -4.61
N ASP A 60 7.89 7.26 -4.83
CA ASP A 60 6.83 7.23 -5.84
C ASP A 60 5.61 8.09 -5.44
N ALA A 61 4.93 8.69 -6.41
CA ALA A 61 3.66 9.37 -6.20
C ALA A 61 2.52 8.40 -6.47
N ILE A 62 1.79 7.98 -5.44
CA ILE A 62 0.63 7.08 -5.60
C ILE A 62 -0.65 7.91 -5.53
N SER A 63 -1.50 7.79 -6.52
CA SER A 63 -2.85 8.36 -6.52
C SER A 63 -3.91 7.29 -6.70
N VAL A 64 -5.02 7.46 -5.97
CA VAL A 64 -6.19 6.58 -6.04
C VAL A 64 -7.37 7.47 -6.42
N ASP A 65 -8.04 7.17 -7.53
CA ASP A 65 -9.13 7.98 -8.09
C ASP A 65 -8.80 9.48 -8.22
N GLY A 66 -7.56 9.80 -8.58
CA GLY A 66 -7.08 11.17 -8.72
C GLY A 66 -6.71 11.88 -7.40
N ARG A 67 -6.89 11.23 -6.24
CA ARG A 67 -6.40 11.75 -4.95
C ARG A 67 -5.00 11.23 -4.68
N LEU A 68 -4.04 12.15 -4.53
CA LEU A 68 -2.67 11.80 -4.14
C LEU A 68 -2.66 11.35 -2.68
N ILE A 69 -2.17 10.14 -2.43
CA ILE A 69 -2.06 9.62 -1.08
C ILE A 69 -0.70 10.01 -0.52
N LYS A 70 -0.71 10.86 0.51
CA LYS A 70 0.50 11.17 1.27
C LYS A 70 0.90 9.96 2.09
N ARG A 71 2.07 9.42 1.80
CA ARG A 71 2.74 8.45 2.65
C ARG A 71 3.44 9.25 3.74
N GLU A 72 2.68 9.69 4.74
CA GLU A 72 3.28 10.19 5.97
C GLU A 72 4.23 9.10 6.46
N GLU A 73 5.51 9.44 6.56
CA GLU A 73 6.66 8.54 6.73
C GLU A 73 6.48 7.63 7.94
N ALA A 74 5.70 6.56 7.79
CA ALA A 74 5.44 5.55 8.79
C ALA A 74 5.51 6.12 10.22
N ALA A 75 4.87 7.29 10.46
CA ALA A 75 5.00 8.02 11.71
C ALA A 75 4.59 7.00 12.77
N GLU A 76 5.60 6.60 13.53
CA GLU A 76 5.75 5.28 14.15
C GLU A 76 4.42 4.57 14.24
N THR A 77 4.17 3.53 13.44
CA THR A 77 3.01 2.66 13.70
C THR A 77 3.26 2.06 15.08
N VAL A 78 2.81 2.75 16.12
CA VAL A 78 2.94 2.33 17.50
C VAL A 78 2.25 1.00 17.53
N ARG A 79 3.03 -0.06 17.74
CA ARG A 79 2.54 -1.42 17.75
C ARG A 79 1.53 -1.50 18.89
N ARG A 80 0.25 -1.46 18.54
CA ARG A 80 -0.86 -1.61 19.48
C ARG A 80 -1.28 -3.07 19.45
N VAL A 81 -1.20 -3.72 20.62
CA VAL A 81 -1.63 -5.10 20.81
C VAL A 81 -2.77 -5.09 21.80
N ILE A 82 -3.88 -5.75 21.44
CA ILE A 82 -5.06 -5.88 22.30
C ILE A 82 -5.24 -7.38 22.58
N MET A 83 -5.38 -7.77 23.84
CA MET A 83 -5.91 -9.08 24.22
C MET A 83 -7.41 -8.98 24.33
N TYR A 84 -8.13 -9.72 23.48
CA TYR A 84 -9.58 -9.76 23.47
C TYR A 84 -10.06 -11.15 23.87
N ASN A 85 -10.82 -11.25 24.96
CA ASN A 85 -11.52 -12.46 25.35
C ASN A 85 -12.88 -12.51 24.64
N LYS A 86 -12.88 -13.04 23.43
CA LYS A 86 -14.05 -13.10 22.58
C LYS A 86 -15.08 -14.10 23.15
N PRO A 87 -16.35 -13.69 23.41
CA PRO A 87 -17.40 -14.59 23.87
C PRO A 87 -17.89 -15.56 22.77
N ASP A 88 -18.57 -16.61 23.21
CA ASP A 88 -19.24 -17.57 22.33
C ASP A 88 -20.37 -16.87 21.54
N GLY A 89 -20.45 -17.15 20.23
CA GLY A 89 -21.49 -16.60 19.34
C GLY A 89 -21.06 -15.44 18.44
N GLU A 90 -19.90 -14.80 18.68
CA GLU A 90 -19.44 -13.70 17.81
C GLU A 90 -18.71 -14.23 16.55
N ILE A 91 -18.80 -13.55 15.40
CA ILE A 91 -18.09 -13.94 14.17
C ILE A 91 -16.95 -12.96 13.90
N CYS A 92 -15.72 -13.46 13.79
CA CYS A 92 -14.56 -12.64 13.41
C CYS A 92 -14.52 -12.45 11.89
N THR A 93 -15.28 -11.49 11.36
CA THR A 93 -15.19 -11.09 9.96
C THR A 93 -15.01 -9.59 9.81
N ARG A 94 -14.38 -9.18 8.69
CA ARG A 94 -14.19 -7.76 8.35
C ARG A 94 -15.38 -7.16 7.62
N ASP A 95 -16.16 -8.01 6.98
CA ASP A 95 -17.43 -7.71 6.32
C ASP A 95 -18.32 -8.91 6.59
N ASP A 96 -19.38 -8.70 7.38
CA ASP A 96 -20.40 -9.72 7.59
C ASP A 96 -21.61 -9.40 6.70
N PRO A 97 -21.92 -10.22 5.68
CA PRO A 97 -23.13 -10.03 4.89
C PRO A 97 -24.42 -10.32 5.66
N GLU A 98 -24.36 -11.05 6.78
CA GLU A 98 -25.55 -11.40 7.60
C GLU A 98 -25.64 -10.63 8.94
N GLY A 99 -24.64 -9.86 9.31
CA GLY A 99 -24.70 -8.89 10.42
C GLY A 99 -24.89 -9.50 11.83
N GLN A 100 -24.19 -10.59 12.16
CA GLN A 100 -24.15 -11.15 13.52
C GLN A 100 -22.74 -11.18 14.12
#